data_AF-A0A523B0V5-F1
#
_entry.id   AF-A0A523B0V5-F1
#
_cell.length_a   1.000
_cell.length_b   1.000
_cell.length_c   1.000
_cell.angle_alpha   90.00
_cell.angle_beta   90.00
_cell.angle_gamma   90.00
#
_symmetry.space_group_name_H-M   'P 1'
#
loop_
_entity.id
_entity.type
_entity.pdbx_description
1 polymer ?
#
loop_
_entity_poly.entity_id
_entity_poly.type
_entity_poly.pdbx_seq_one_letter_code
_entity_poly.pdbx_strand_id
1 'polypeptide(L)'
;MHIREFQNHIKEMYWHKDSRRSPEANFMYLVEEIGELGSAIIKGDRKLIEEELADALAWLVSVANALSVDIEEVALKRYGKSCPKCGENPCRCSIK
;
A
#
# COMPACT_ATOMS: atom_id res chain seq x y z
N MET A 1 15.64 2.62 2.19
CA MET A 1 14.83 1.40 2.12
C MET A 1 14.04 1.44 0.83
N HIS A 2 14.15 0.39 0.02
CA HIS A 2 13.34 0.12 -1.17
C HIS A 2 11.97 -0.44 -0.77
N ILE A 3 11.00 -0.46 -1.70
CA ILE A 3 9.64 -0.95 -1.39
C ILE A 3 9.70 -2.44 -1.03
N ARG A 4 10.52 -3.22 -1.73
CA ARG A 4 10.73 -4.64 -1.42
C ARG A 4 11.32 -4.84 -0.02
N GLU A 5 12.26 -4.00 0.38
CA GLU A 5 12.87 -4.06 1.72
C GLU A 5 11.84 -3.75 2.81
N PHE A 6 10.97 -2.75 2.57
CA PHE A 6 9.87 -2.44 3.48
C PHE A 6 8.86 -3.58 3.59
N GLN A 7 8.45 -4.16 2.46
CA GLN A 7 7.58 -5.34 2.43
C GLN A 7 8.14 -6.51 3.25
N ASN A 8 9.44 -6.79 3.11
CA ASN A 8 10.12 -7.83 3.88
C ASN A 8 10.19 -7.49 5.37
N HIS A 9 10.48 -6.24 5.72
CA HIS A 9 10.52 -5.79 7.11
C HIS A 9 9.16 -5.96 7.81
N ILE A 10 8.05 -5.58 7.15
CA ILE A 10 6.70 -5.83 7.64
C ILE A 10 6.42 -7.33 7.82
N LYS A 11 6.86 -8.15 6.86
CA LYS A 11 6.74 -9.61 6.95
C LYS A 11 7.47 -10.16 8.18
N GLU A 12 8.70 -9.75 8.42
CA GLU A 12 9.49 -10.20 9.58
C GLU A 12 8.78 -9.90 10.91
N MET A 13 8.15 -8.73 11.03
CA MET A 13 7.43 -8.34 12.24
C MET A 13 6.10 -9.09 12.43
N TYR A 14 5.28 -9.15 11.37
CA TYR A 14 3.84 -9.48 11.53
C TYR A 14 3.42 -10.81 10.92
N TRP A 15 4.27 -11.47 10.12
CA TRP A 15 3.87 -12.67 9.38
C TRP A 15 3.35 -13.82 10.26
N HIS A 16 3.86 -13.95 11.48
CA HIS A 16 3.40 -14.95 12.45
C HIS A 16 1.89 -14.85 12.79
N LYS A 17 1.29 -13.66 12.65
CA LYS A 17 -0.15 -13.39 12.79
C LYS A 17 -0.83 -13.36 11.43
N ASP A 18 -0.24 -12.65 10.45
CA ASP A 18 -0.84 -12.41 9.13
C ASP A 18 -1.05 -13.70 8.35
N SER A 19 -0.12 -14.66 8.46
CA SER A 19 -0.23 -15.98 7.81
C SER A 19 -1.33 -16.88 8.37
N ARG A 20 -1.88 -16.55 9.54
CA ARG A 20 -3.00 -17.28 10.15
C ARG A 20 -4.36 -16.77 9.68
N ARG A 21 -4.39 -15.62 9.00
CA ARG A 21 -5.59 -15.01 8.44
C ARG A 21 -5.68 -15.32 6.94
N SER A 22 -6.89 -15.32 6.41
CA SER A 22 -7.06 -15.38 4.96
C SER A 22 -6.60 -14.06 4.32
N PRO A 23 -6.23 -14.05 3.03
CA PRO A 23 -5.91 -12.81 2.33
C PRO A 23 -7.04 -11.77 2.40
N GLU A 24 -8.31 -12.21 2.36
CA GLU A 24 -9.48 -11.34 2.50
C GLU A 24 -9.54 -10.71 3.89
N ALA A 25 -9.25 -11.49 4.94
CA ALA A 25 -9.19 -10.97 6.30
C ALA A 25 -8.06 -9.94 6.45
N ASN A 26 -6.88 -10.16 5.86
CA ASN A 26 -5.81 -9.16 5.83
C ASN A 26 -6.22 -7.90 5.05
N PHE A 27 -6.97 -8.07 3.95
CA PHE A 27 -7.51 -6.96 3.18
C PHE A 27 -8.53 -6.13 3.96
N MET A 28 -9.32 -6.74 4.84
CA MET A 28 -10.26 -5.98 5.69
C MET A 28 -9.56 -4.99 6.63
N TYR A 29 -8.39 -5.34 7.17
CA TYR A 29 -7.58 -4.39 7.95
C TYR A 29 -7.07 -3.25 7.08
N LEU A 30 -6.58 -3.53 5.86
CA LEU A 30 -6.23 -2.44 4.93
C LEU A 30 -7.41 -1.48 4.68
N VAL A 31 -8.64 -1.99 4.54
CA VAL A 31 -9.84 -1.16 4.36
C VAL A 31 -10.12 -0.31 5.61
N GLU A 32 -9.90 -0.84 6.81
CA GLU A 32 -10.00 -0.11 8.08
C GLU A 32 -9.05 1.10 8.09
N GLU A 33 -7.75 0.88 7.84
CA GLU A 33 -6.74 1.96 7.81
C GLU A 33 -7.05 3.03 6.75
N ILE A 34 -7.60 2.63 5.60
CA ILE A 34 -8.03 3.58 4.56
C ILE A 34 -9.22 4.42 5.06
N GLY A 35 -10.11 3.84 5.86
CA GLY A 35 -11.20 4.55 6.52
C GLY A 35 -10.69 5.54 7.57
N GLU A 36 -9.72 5.13 8.39
CA GLU A 36 -9.07 5.97 9.39
C GLU A 36 -8.32 7.13 8.75
N LEU A 37 -7.54 6.86 7.70
CA LEU A 37 -6.91 7.89 6.86
C LEU A 37 -7.94 8.88 6.31
N GLY A 38 -9.07 8.39 5.80
CA GLY A 38 -10.17 9.24 5.32
C GLY A 38 -10.72 10.16 6.42
N SER A 39 -10.91 9.61 7.63
CA SER A 39 -11.33 10.38 8.81
C SER A 39 -10.32 11.46 9.18
N ALA A 40 -9.03 11.12 9.20
CA ALA A 40 -7.94 12.05 9.52
C ALA A 40 -7.86 13.21 8.53
N ILE A 41 -8.02 12.93 7.23
CA ILE A 41 -8.08 13.94 6.17
C ILE A 41 -9.26 14.89 6.37
N ILE A 42 -10.47 14.36 6.60
CA ILE A 42 -11.67 15.18 6.80
C ILE A 42 -11.52 16.10 8.02
N LYS A 43 -10.87 15.63 9.09
CA LYS A 43 -10.60 16.40 10.30
C LYS A 43 -9.45 17.40 10.14
N GLY A 44 -8.62 17.27 9.10
CA GLY A 44 -7.42 18.07 8.92
C GLY A 44 -6.33 17.80 9.97
N ASP A 45 -6.34 16.61 10.59
CA ASP A 45 -5.37 16.26 11.62
C ASP A 45 -4.08 15.75 10.97
N ARG A 46 -3.07 16.62 10.88
CA ARG A 46 -1.81 16.30 10.22
C ARG A 46 -1.09 15.11 10.85
N LYS A 47 -1.15 14.97 12.17
CA LYS A 47 -0.44 13.90 12.87
C LYS A 47 -1.09 12.56 12.55
N LEU A 48 -2.42 12.48 12.68
CA LEU A 48 -3.15 11.27 12.30
C LEU A 48 -2.94 10.94 10.82
N ILE A 49 -2.98 11.92 9.92
CA ILE A 49 -2.72 11.67 8.48
C ILE A 49 -1.36 10.98 8.26
N GLU A 50 -0.32 11.38 8.99
CA GLU A 50 1.00 10.74 8.87
C GLU A 50 1.01 9.31 9.42
N GLU A 51 0.32 9.06 10.53
CA GLU A 51 0.17 7.74 11.15
C GLU A 51 -0.61 6.79 10.21
N GLU A 52 -1.81 7.20 9.78
CA GLU A 52 -2.68 6.36 8.95
C GLU A 52 -2.12 6.12 7.54
N LEU A 53 -1.31 7.05 7.00
CA LEU A 53 -0.58 6.79 5.73
C LEU A 53 0.46 5.68 5.89
N ALA A 54 1.15 5.65 7.04
CA ALA A 54 2.13 4.61 7.34
C ALA A 54 1.45 3.26 7.55
N ASP A 55 0.33 3.23 8.29
CA ASP A 55 -0.42 2.00 8.57
C ASP A 55 -1.09 1.46 7.30
N ALA A 56 -1.69 2.30 6.47
CA ALA A 56 -2.21 1.89 5.17
C ALA A 56 -1.12 1.27 4.28
N LEU A 57 0.09 1.83 4.27
CA LEU A 57 1.21 1.25 3.52
C LEU A 57 1.67 -0.09 4.11
N ALA A 58 1.75 -0.21 5.44
CA ALA A 58 2.10 -1.45 6.13
C ALA A 58 1.11 -2.57 5.80
N TRP A 59 -0.19 -2.29 5.90
CA TRP A 59 -1.23 -3.27 5.57
C TRP A 59 -1.29 -3.60 4.08
N LEU A 60 -1.01 -2.65 3.18
CA LEU A 60 -0.91 -2.92 1.76
C LEU A 60 0.17 -3.96 1.46
N VAL A 61 1.35 -3.83 2.07
CA VAL A 61 2.44 -4.80 1.87
C VAL A 61 2.19 -6.10 2.64
N SER A 62 1.45 -6.10 3.76
CA SER A 62 0.96 -7.33 4.40
C SER A 62 -0.01 -8.11 3.50
N VAL A 63 -0.91 -7.42 2.80
CA VAL A 63 -1.77 -8.05 1.78
C VAL A 63 -0.93 -8.61 0.63
N ALA A 64 0.07 -7.86 0.14
CA ALA A 64 0.98 -8.35 -0.88
C ALA A 64 1.73 -9.62 -0.43
N ASN A 65 2.19 -9.66 0.83
CA ASN A 65 2.81 -10.84 1.43
C ASN A 65 1.85 -12.04 1.48
N ALA A 66 0.59 -11.83 1.90
CA ALA A 66 -0.42 -12.88 1.95
C ALA A 66 -0.76 -13.45 0.56
N LEU A 67 -0.70 -12.61 -0.47
CA LEU A 67 -0.93 -12.99 -1.87
C LEU A 67 0.34 -13.50 -2.59
N SER A 68 1.49 -13.54 -1.90
CA SER A 68 2.79 -13.89 -2.49
C SER A 68 3.16 -13.01 -3.71
N VAL A 69 2.86 -11.71 -3.63
CA VAL A 69 3.16 -10.72 -4.66
C VAL A 69 4.31 -9.83 -4.21
N ASP A 70 5.34 -9.69 -5.05
CA ASP A 70 6.36 -8.65 -4.91
C ASP A 70 5.80 -7.32 -5.39
N ILE A 71 5.50 -6.42 -4.44
CA ILE A 71 4.81 -5.16 -4.77
C ILE A 71 5.70 -4.18 -5.55
N GLU A 72 7.02 -4.24 -5.33
CA GLU A 72 7.97 -3.40 -6.05
C GLU A 72 8.07 -3.82 -7.53
N GLU A 73 8.15 -5.13 -7.79
CA GLU A 73 8.19 -5.66 -9.15
C GLU A 73 6.94 -5.27 -9.94
N VAL A 74 5.74 -5.47 -9.38
CA VAL A 74 4.49 -5.15 -10.09
C VAL A 74 4.30 -3.64 -10.25
N ALA A 75 4.76 -2.83 -9.29
CA ALA A 75 4.74 -1.38 -9.39
C ALA A 75 5.68 -0.88 -10.51
N LEU A 76 6.91 -1.40 -10.58
CA LEU A 76 7.88 -1.06 -11.63
C LEU A 76 7.40 -1.53 -13.01
N LYS A 77 6.82 -2.73 -13.11
CA LYS A 77 6.24 -3.23 -14.36
C LYS A 77 5.14 -2.31 -14.89
N ARG A 78 4.36 -1.68 -14.01
CA ARG A 78 3.23 -0.84 -14.38
C ARG A 78 3.58 0.65 -14.55
N TYR A 79 4.46 1.18 -13.71
CA TYR A 79 4.71 2.62 -13.58
C TYR A 79 6.20 3.00 -13.67
N GLY A 80 7.12 2.03 -13.84
CA GLY A 80 8.56 2.26 -13.75
C GLY A 80 9.19 3.00 -14.94
N LYS A 81 8.44 3.30 -16.00
CA LYS A 81 8.94 4.05 -17.18
C LYS A 81 8.16 5.33 -17.40
N SER A 82 6.89 5.20 -17.74
CA SER A 82 5.99 6.31 -18.05
C SER A 82 4.55 5.94 -17.72
N CYS A 83 3.62 6.89 -17.88
CA CYS A 83 2.21 6.63 -17.62
C CYS A 83 1.71 5.42 -18.43
N PRO A 84 1.11 4.39 -17.79
CA PRO A 84 0.66 3.18 -18.50
C PRO A 84 -0.50 3.41 -19.48
N LYS A 85 -1.04 4.63 -19.54
CA LYS A 85 -2.14 5.00 -20.45
C LYS A 85 -1.66 5.82 -21.65
N CYS A 86 -0.92 6.91 -21.40
CA CYS A 86 -0.49 7.81 -22.47
C CYS A 86 0.98 7.63 -22.89
N GLY A 87 1.77 6.83 -22.17
CA GLY A 87 3.18 6.60 -22.49
C GLY A 87 4.12 7.76 -22.15
N GLU A 88 3.60 8.87 -21.64
CA GLU A 88 4.37 10.08 -21.33
C GLU A 88 4.80 10.17 -19.85
N ASN A 89 5.90 10.89 -19.61
CA ASN A 89 6.38 11.29 -18.29
C ASN A 89 6.92 12.74 -18.35
N PRO A 90 6.18 13.77 -17.85
CA PRO A 90 4.97 13.68 -17.04
C PRO A 90 3.72 13.23 -17.81
N CYS A 91 2.78 12.60 -17.11
CA CYS A 91 1.50 12.16 -17.65
C CYS A 91 0.70 13.33 -18.25
N ARG A 92 0.08 13.13 -19.42
CA ARG A 92 -0.82 14.10 -20.10
C ARG A 92 -2.28 13.65 -20.20
N CYS A 93 -2.66 12.59 -19.50
CA CYS A 93 -4.07 12.18 -19.45
C CYS A 93 -4.91 13.31 -18.86
N SER A 94 -6.12 13.52 -19.38
CA SER A 94 -7.11 14.36 -18.71
C SER A 94 -7.44 13.80 -17.32
N ILE A 95 -7.93 14.66 -16.43
CA ILE A 95 -8.56 14.20 -15.19
C ILE A 95 -9.62 13.18 -15.58
N LYS A 96 -9.57 12.03 -14.89
CA LYS A 96 -10.43 10.89 -15.16
C LYS A 96 -11.85 11.16 -14.70
#